data_AF-A0A7I9VKP7-F1
#
_entry.id   AF-A0A7I9VKP7-F1
#
_cell.length_a   1.000
_cell.length_b   1.000
_cell.length_c   1.000
_cell.angle_alpha   90.00
_cell.angle_beta   90.00
_cell.angle_gamma   90.00
#
_symmetry.space_group_name_H-M   'P 1'
#
loop_
_entity.id
_entity.type
_entity.pdbx_description
1 polymer ?
#
loop_
_entity_poly.entity_id
_entity_poly.type
_entity_poly.pdbx_seq_one_letter_code
_entity_poly.pdbx_strand_id
1 'polypeptide(L)'
;MPDAPGLVSVGGGPHAGSVPAAKTLSALAALGCAVAAVRFLLLDDAHLHRVGLGWLIDAVVCAVVFASLVLRRGWSALQAEAVSLLLIGTTLVAQVHADWNSALSSVRFAPFEGFKIVALVVATVVPFRPAVAYALVGICAVMPVVLYALMPAQMRAELPIEAPWTTVIYPLIATGILVHRVRALRMEREMMRASAQREGLERFARVSLAYRDLTNSPLQVIELLRAELSRKHPESKVLLDHLQRSLGRLRGTGEMLSHAEHQVIWTSKEEGFDAAHVIDEYHRAAAR
;
A
#
# COMPACT_ATOMS: atom_id res chain seq x y z
N MET A 1 -20.64 -29.07 -1.34
CA MET A 1 -19.51 -28.18 -0.98
C MET A 1 -20.12 -26.83 -0.71
N PRO A 2 -20.15 -26.36 0.55
CA PRO A 2 -20.61 -25.01 0.85
C PRO A 2 -19.60 -24.02 0.25
N ASP A 3 -20.11 -23.02 -0.46
CA ASP A 3 -19.31 -21.93 -1.00
C ASP A 3 -18.51 -21.30 0.14
N ALA A 4 -17.17 -21.28 -0.02
CA ALA A 4 -16.30 -20.65 0.95
C ALA A 4 -16.81 -19.22 1.19
N PRO A 5 -17.12 -18.84 2.44
CA PRO A 5 -17.68 -17.53 2.76
C PRO A 5 -16.78 -16.50 2.09
N GLY A 6 -17.40 -15.73 1.18
CA GLY A 6 -16.71 -14.83 0.28
C GLY A 6 -15.70 -14.04 1.09
N LEU A 7 -14.41 -14.31 0.85
CA LEU A 7 -13.31 -13.52 1.40
C LEU A 7 -13.70 -12.07 1.13
N VAL A 8 -14.17 -11.40 2.18
CA VAL A 8 -14.41 -9.96 2.16
C VAL A 8 -13.13 -9.42 1.60
N SER A 9 -13.20 -8.95 0.35
CA SER A 9 -12.09 -8.28 -0.31
C SER A 9 -11.81 -7.12 0.62
N VAL A 10 -10.83 -7.29 1.51
CA VAL A 10 -10.35 -6.24 2.39
C VAL A 10 -9.84 -5.19 1.43
N GLY A 11 -10.73 -4.25 1.13
CA GLY A 11 -10.61 -3.21 0.12
C GLY A 11 -9.63 -2.14 0.56
N GLY A 12 -8.56 -2.54 1.27
CA GLY A 12 -7.28 -1.85 1.23
C GLY A 12 -6.70 -2.00 -0.16
N GLY A 13 -7.39 -1.44 -1.15
CA GLY A 13 -6.87 -1.30 -2.50
C GLY A 13 -5.49 -0.64 -2.42
N PRO A 14 -4.61 -0.89 -3.40
CA PRO A 14 -3.21 -0.44 -3.41
C PRO A 14 -3.00 1.09 -3.31
N HIS A 15 -4.07 1.86 -3.07
CA HIS A 15 -4.14 3.30 -3.05
C HIS A 15 -4.59 3.92 -1.71
N ALA A 16 -4.76 3.14 -0.63
CA ALA A 16 -5.16 3.68 0.68
C ALA A 16 -4.22 4.78 1.22
N GLY A 17 -2.95 4.80 0.77
CA GLY A 17 -1.96 5.84 1.10
C GLY A 17 -1.91 7.05 0.15
N SER A 18 -2.73 7.11 -0.89
CA SER A 18 -2.63 8.15 -1.93
C SER A 18 -3.00 9.55 -1.42
N VAL A 19 -4.07 9.67 -0.65
CA VAL A 19 -4.56 10.94 -0.09
C VAL A 19 -3.60 11.59 0.91
N PRO A 20 -3.08 10.89 1.96
CA PRO A 20 -2.14 11.52 2.89
C PRO A 20 -0.85 11.94 2.21
N ALA A 21 -0.35 11.18 1.24
CA ALA A 21 0.86 11.56 0.51
C ALA A 21 0.63 12.70 -0.50
N ALA A 22 -0.57 12.84 -1.08
CA ALA A 22 -0.95 14.02 -1.85
C ALA A 22 -0.98 15.29 -0.97
N LYS A 23 -1.43 15.17 0.28
CA LYS A 23 -1.41 16.28 1.27
C LYS A 23 0.01 16.69 1.62
N THR A 24 0.90 15.74 1.91
CA THR A 24 2.31 16.07 2.22
C THR A 24 3.00 16.71 1.01
N LEU A 25 2.76 16.19 -0.19
CA LEU A 25 3.35 16.75 -1.41
C LEU A 25 2.87 18.17 -1.70
N SER A 26 1.56 18.44 -1.59
CA SER A 26 1.03 19.79 -1.81
C SER A 26 1.48 20.80 -0.75
N ALA A 27 1.67 20.38 0.50
CA ALA A 27 2.29 21.21 1.53
C ALA A 27 3.76 21.54 1.22
N LEU A 28 4.55 20.52 0.82
CA LEU A 28 5.95 20.71 0.44
C LEU A 28 6.10 21.59 -0.81
N ALA A 29 5.24 21.40 -1.80
CA ALA A 29 5.22 22.21 -3.01
C ALA A 29 4.88 23.67 -2.70
N ALA A 30 3.85 23.92 -1.88
CA ALA A 30 3.48 25.28 -1.45
C ALA A 30 4.63 25.97 -0.70
N LEU A 31 5.28 25.27 0.22
CA LEU A 31 6.43 25.79 0.97
C LEU A 31 7.62 26.09 0.03
N GLY A 32 7.96 25.14 -0.85
CA GLY A 32 9.06 25.30 -1.81
C GLY A 32 8.85 26.48 -2.76
N CYS A 33 7.64 26.61 -3.32
CA CYS A 33 7.29 27.72 -4.20
C CYS A 33 7.31 29.06 -3.47
N ALA A 34 6.83 29.12 -2.22
CA ALA A 34 6.87 30.34 -1.42
C ALA A 34 8.31 30.80 -1.12
N VAL A 35 9.20 29.87 -0.76
CA VAL A 35 10.62 30.18 -0.52
C VAL A 35 11.30 30.65 -1.81
N ALA A 36 11.03 30.00 -2.94
CA ALA A 36 11.55 30.43 -4.24
C ALA A 36 11.05 31.83 -4.62
N ALA A 37 9.76 32.11 -4.45
CA ALA A 37 9.17 33.42 -4.72
C ALA A 37 9.84 34.52 -3.89
N VAL A 38 9.98 34.32 -2.57
CA VAL A 38 10.66 35.28 -1.69
C VAL A 38 12.10 35.52 -2.14
N ARG A 39 12.85 34.46 -2.47
CA ARG A 39 14.23 34.58 -2.96
C ARG A 39 14.32 35.45 -4.21
N PHE A 40 13.43 35.27 -5.18
CA PHE A 40 13.45 36.04 -6.43
C PHE A 40 12.95 37.49 -6.25
N LEU A 41 11.98 37.72 -5.37
CA LEU A 41 11.46 39.07 -5.09
C LEU A 41 12.45 39.94 -4.30
N LEU A 42 13.39 39.34 -3.56
CA LEU A 42 14.45 40.06 -2.85
C LEU A 42 15.61 40.52 -3.76
N LEU A 43 15.62 40.11 -5.04
CA LEU A 43 16.64 40.52 -6.00
C LEU A 43 16.20 41.78 -6.74
N ASP A 44 17.12 42.75 -6.86
CA ASP A 44 16.89 44.06 -7.50
C ASP A 44 17.02 43.97 -9.04
N ASP A 45 16.32 43.01 -9.63
CA ASP A 45 16.25 42.81 -11.08
C ASP A 45 14.79 42.64 -11.51
N ALA A 46 14.33 43.52 -12.41
CA ALA A 46 12.95 43.53 -12.90
C ALA A 46 12.55 42.23 -13.63
N HIS A 47 13.49 41.52 -14.25
CA HIS A 47 13.23 40.22 -14.87
C HIS A 47 13.03 39.14 -13.82
N LEU A 48 13.88 39.10 -12.79
CA LEU A 48 13.76 38.13 -11.70
C LEU A 48 12.51 38.39 -10.84
N HIS A 49 12.09 39.64 -10.70
CA HIS A 49 10.83 40.00 -10.04
C HIS A 49 9.61 39.35 -10.74
N ARG A 50 9.57 39.35 -12.08
CA ARG A 50 8.50 38.69 -12.85
C ARG A 50 8.49 37.18 -12.64
N VAL A 51 9.67 36.56 -12.56
CA VAL A 51 9.80 35.14 -12.23
C VAL A 51 9.28 34.88 -10.81
N GLY A 52 9.66 35.72 -9.85
CA GLY A 52 9.20 35.64 -8.46
C GLY A 52 7.67 35.72 -8.33
N LEU A 53 7.01 36.60 -9.08
CA LEU A 53 5.55 36.66 -9.14
C LEU A 53 4.93 35.37 -9.69
N GLY A 54 5.54 34.75 -10.69
CA GLY A 54 5.12 33.44 -11.22
C GLY A 54 5.14 32.35 -10.15
N TRP A 55 6.23 32.28 -9.37
CA TRP A 55 6.35 31.35 -8.24
C TRP A 55 5.33 31.62 -7.13
N LEU A 56 4.99 32.89 -6.89
CA LEU A 56 3.98 33.25 -5.90
C LEU A 56 2.59 32.76 -6.33
N ILE A 57 2.25 32.88 -7.63
CA ILE A 57 1.01 32.34 -8.17
C ILE A 57 0.98 30.81 -8.02
N ASP A 58 2.05 30.09 -8.36
CA ASP A 58 2.11 28.63 -8.20
C ASP A 58 2.01 28.22 -6.72
N ALA A 59 2.62 28.97 -5.81
CA ALA A 59 2.50 28.76 -4.37
C ALA A 59 1.04 28.91 -3.89
N VAL A 60 0.32 29.92 -4.37
CA VAL A 60 -1.10 30.13 -4.06
C VAL A 60 -1.94 28.99 -4.62
N VAL A 61 -1.69 28.56 -5.85
CA VAL A 61 -2.39 27.40 -6.45
C VAL A 61 -2.15 26.13 -5.62
N CYS A 62 -0.89 25.86 -5.24
CA CYS A 62 -0.54 24.73 -4.37
C CYS A 62 -1.27 24.81 -3.01
N ALA A 63 -1.32 25.99 -2.40
CA ALA A 63 -2.00 26.20 -1.12
C ALA A 63 -3.51 26.00 -1.20
N VAL A 64 -4.16 26.48 -2.26
CA VAL A 64 -5.59 26.27 -2.53
C VAL A 64 -5.89 24.79 -2.75
N VAL A 65 -5.06 24.11 -3.54
CA VAL A 65 -5.19 22.67 -3.77
C VAL A 65 -5.01 21.89 -2.46
N PHE A 66 -4.01 22.21 -1.66
CA PHE A 66 -3.80 21.63 -0.33
C PHE A 66 -5.01 21.83 0.57
N ALA A 67 -5.51 23.07 0.68
CA ALA A 67 -6.70 23.38 1.46
C ALA A 67 -7.92 22.55 0.99
N SER A 68 -8.10 22.41 -0.33
CA SER A 68 -9.18 21.60 -0.91
C SER A 68 -9.06 20.10 -0.58
N LEU A 69 -7.83 19.56 -0.54
CA LEU A 69 -7.54 18.18 -0.16
C LEU A 69 -7.77 17.94 1.33
N VAL A 70 -7.51 18.94 2.18
CA VAL A 70 -7.75 18.85 3.63
C VAL A 70 -9.23 18.96 3.96
N LEU A 71 -9.95 19.89 3.31
CA LEU A 71 -11.35 20.20 3.63
C LEU A 71 -12.36 19.17 3.09
N ARG A 72 -12.09 18.54 1.94
CA ARG A 72 -13.01 17.54 1.36
C ARG A 72 -12.69 16.13 1.86
N ARG A 73 -13.66 15.46 2.48
CA ARG A 73 -13.51 14.12 3.09
C ARG A 73 -13.65 12.91 2.15
N GLY A 74 -13.80 13.10 0.83
CA GLY A 74 -14.17 12.01 -0.10
C GLY A 74 -13.35 11.92 -1.38
N TRP A 75 -12.07 12.29 -1.37
CA TRP A 75 -11.23 12.20 -2.56
C TRP A 75 -10.99 10.75 -2.96
N SER A 76 -11.24 10.45 -4.24
CA SER A 76 -10.79 9.18 -4.81
C SER A 76 -9.27 9.18 -4.99
N ALA A 77 -8.66 8.01 -4.93
CA ALA A 77 -7.23 7.84 -5.16
C ALA A 77 -6.75 8.41 -6.50
N LEU A 78 -7.53 8.21 -7.56
CA LEU A 78 -7.21 8.69 -8.91
C LEU A 78 -7.21 10.22 -8.97
N GLN A 79 -8.14 10.88 -8.29
CA GLN A 79 -8.18 12.34 -8.21
C GLN A 79 -6.98 12.89 -7.44
N ALA A 80 -6.61 12.26 -6.32
CA ALA A 80 -5.43 12.67 -5.54
C ALA A 80 -4.13 12.48 -6.34
N GLU A 81 -4.01 11.38 -7.10
CA GLU A 81 -2.89 11.14 -8.02
C GLU A 81 -2.85 12.19 -9.14
N ALA A 82 -3.96 12.44 -9.83
CA ALA A 82 -4.04 13.43 -10.91
C ALA A 82 -3.68 14.84 -10.44
N VAL A 83 -4.19 15.26 -9.27
CA VAL A 83 -3.87 16.56 -8.68
C VAL A 83 -2.38 16.65 -8.31
N SER A 84 -1.82 15.60 -7.72
CA SER A 84 -0.38 15.58 -7.39
C SER A 84 0.49 15.67 -8.66
N LEU A 85 0.10 14.98 -9.73
CA LEU A 85 0.79 15.07 -11.03
C LEU A 85 0.68 16.45 -11.65
N LEU A 86 -0.49 17.09 -11.56
CA LEU A 86 -0.68 18.46 -12.01
C LEU A 86 0.26 19.41 -11.27
N LEU A 87 0.32 19.33 -9.94
CA LEU A 87 1.20 20.17 -9.11
C LEU A 87 2.69 19.95 -9.45
N ILE A 88 3.13 18.69 -9.55
CA ILE A 88 4.52 18.40 -9.95
C ILE A 88 4.79 18.97 -11.35
N GLY A 89 3.86 18.82 -12.28
CA GLY A 89 3.97 19.35 -13.63
C GLY A 89 4.10 20.87 -13.66
N THR A 90 3.26 21.61 -12.92
CA THR A 90 3.34 23.08 -12.86
C THR A 90 4.65 23.54 -12.25
N THR A 91 5.10 22.90 -11.15
CA THR A 91 6.39 23.21 -10.53
C THR A 91 7.57 22.93 -11.47
N LEU A 92 7.55 21.84 -12.26
CA LEU A 92 8.59 21.56 -13.24
C LEU A 92 8.61 22.61 -14.36
N VAL A 93 7.45 23.04 -14.86
CA VAL A 93 7.37 24.10 -15.87
C VAL A 93 7.85 25.44 -15.31
N ALA A 94 7.46 25.78 -14.08
CA ALA A 94 7.96 26.96 -13.38
C ALA A 94 9.48 26.92 -13.22
N GLN A 95 10.04 25.75 -12.90
CA GLN A 95 11.49 25.55 -12.80
C GLN A 95 12.21 25.76 -14.14
N VAL A 96 11.67 25.22 -15.25
CA VAL A 96 12.22 25.47 -16.61
C VAL A 96 12.29 26.97 -16.87
N HIS A 97 11.20 27.69 -16.58
CA HIS A 97 11.13 29.13 -16.80
C HIS A 97 12.09 29.90 -15.90
N ALA A 98 12.20 29.51 -14.64
CA ALA A 98 13.12 30.11 -13.67
C ALA A 98 14.58 29.91 -14.08
N ASP A 99 14.94 28.70 -14.50
CA ASP A 99 16.30 28.37 -14.94
C ASP A 99 16.67 29.14 -16.21
N TRP A 100 15.75 29.24 -17.18
CA TRP A 100 15.97 30.00 -18.41
C TRP A 100 16.20 31.50 -18.16
N ASN A 101 15.36 32.12 -17.34
CA ASN A 101 15.51 33.55 -17.03
C ASN A 101 16.70 33.84 -16.12
N SER A 102 17.05 32.91 -15.23
CA SER A 102 18.20 33.07 -14.35
C SER A 102 19.51 32.91 -15.12
N ALA A 103 19.55 32.07 -16.16
CA ALA A 103 20.69 31.98 -17.08
C ALA A 103 20.89 33.25 -17.93
N LEU A 104 19.86 34.08 -18.08
CA LEU A 104 19.97 35.40 -18.73
C LEU A 104 20.47 36.49 -17.77
N SER A 105 20.31 36.31 -16.46
CA SER A 105 20.79 37.24 -15.45
C SER A 105 22.20 36.84 -14.99
N SER A 106 23.14 37.77 -14.88
CA SER A 106 24.50 37.50 -14.38
C SER A 106 24.57 37.16 -12.87
N VAL A 107 23.41 36.97 -12.23
CA VAL A 107 23.27 36.58 -10.82
C VAL A 107 23.72 35.13 -10.64
N ARG A 108 24.27 34.79 -9.47
CA ARG A 108 24.71 33.42 -9.12
C ARG A 108 23.61 32.40 -9.44
N PHE A 109 23.78 31.71 -10.56
CA PHE A 109 22.87 30.72 -11.07
C PHE A 109 23.27 29.33 -10.57
N ALA A 110 22.32 28.62 -9.95
CA ALA A 110 22.47 27.23 -9.55
C ALA A 110 21.69 26.36 -10.57
N PRO A 111 22.37 25.79 -11.59
CA PRO A 111 21.69 25.14 -12.69
C PRO A 111 20.88 23.92 -12.24
N PHE A 112 19.59 23.92 -12.60
CA PHE A 112 18.69 22.77 -12.55
C PHE A 112 18.49 22.18 -11.14
N GLU A 113 18.62 22.99 -10.09
CA GLU A 113 18.48 22.54 -8.70
C GLU A 113 17.08 21.99 -8.41
N GLY A 114 16.04 22.61 -8.97
CA GLY A 114 14.66 22.16 -8.78
C GLY A 114 14.41 20.73 -9.29
N PHE A 115 14.99 20.34 -10.42
CA PHE A 115 14.84 18.97 -10.94
C PHE A 115 15.43 17.92 -10.00
N LYS A 116 16.56 18.23 -9.34
CA LYS A 116 17.21 17.35 -8.35
C LYS A 116 16.28 17.14 -7.15
N ILE A 117 15.72 18.22 -6.62
CA ILE A 117 14.81 18.19 -5.46
C ILE A 117 13.53 17.44 -5.82
N VAL A 118 12.90 17.75 -6.96
CA VAL A 118 11.68 17.08 -7.41
C VAL A 118 11.90 15.58 -7.59
N ALA A 119 13.02 15.16 -8.21
CA ALA A 119 13.34 13.73 -8.36
C ALA A 119 13.40 13.00 -7.00
N LEU A 120 14.08 13.59 -6.01
CA LEU A 120 14.19 13.02 -4.67
C LEU A 120 12.85 12.99 -3.92
N VAL A 121 12.06 14.06 -4.01
CA VAL A 121 10.71 14.14 -3.42
C VAL A 121 9.79 13.08 -4.05
N VAL A 122 9.84 12.90 -5.37
CA VAL A 122 9.08 11.86 -6.07
C VAL A 122 9.54 10.46 -5.65
N ALA A 123 10.83 10.20 -5.45
CA ALA A 123 11.25 8.88 -4.98
C ALA A 123 10.79 8.57 -3.55
N THR A 124 10.78 9.56 -2.67
CA THR A 124 10.55 9.40 -1.22
C THR A 124 9.09 9.42 -0.82
N VAL A 125 8.33 10.42 -1.29
CA VAL A 125 6.98 10.70 -0.78
C VAL A 125 5.91 9.98 -1.59
N VAL A 126 6.11 9.93 -2.90
CA VAL A 126 4.99 9.82 -3.82
C VAL A 126 4.32 8.44 -3.79
N PRO A 127 2.98 8.37 -3.71
CA PRO A 127 2.20 7.14 -3.64
C PRO A 127 1.72 6.68 -5.04
N PHE A 128 2.42 7.07 -6.11
CA PHE A 128 1.97 6.78 -7.48
C PHE A 128 2.17 5.31 -7.83
N ARG A 129 1.53 4.93 -8.94
CA ARG A 129 1.94 3.71 -9.64
C ARG A 129 3.43 3.80 -9.95
N PRO A 130 4.21 2.71 -9.75
CA PRO A 130 5.66 2.74 -9.91
C PRO A 130 6.09 3.24 -11.29
N ALA A 131 5.35 2.87 -12.34
CA ALA A 131 5.60 3.34 -13.71
C ALA A 131 5.57 4.87 -13.84
N VAL A 132 4.62 5.55 -13.18
CA VAL A 132 4.48 7.01 -13.22
C VAL A 132 5.63 7.66 -12.44
N ALA A 133 5.99 7.12 -11.28
CA ALA A 133 7.13 7.62 -10.50
C ALA A 133 8.45 7.49 -11.28
N TYR A 134 8.70 6.34 -11.93
CA TYR A 134 9.87 6.16 -12.79
C TYR A 134 9.87 7.13 -13.98
N ALA A 135 8.71 7.35 -14.61
CA ALA A 135 8.59 8.30 -15.71
C ALA A 135 8.94 9.73 -15.28
N LEU A 136 8.42 10.19 -14.13
CA LEU A 136 8.74 11.50 -13.57
C LEU A 136 10.22 11.65 -13.22
N VAL A 137 10.81 10.66 -12.56
CA VAL A 137 12.25 10.66 -12.26
C VAL A 137 13.08 10.68 -13.55
N GLY A 138 12.65 9.94 -14.58
CA GLY A 138 13.26 9.96 -15.91
C GLY A 138 13.15 11.32 -16.59
N ILE A 139 12.00 11.99 -16.51
CA ILE A 139 11.83 13.36 -17.00
C ILE A 139 12.80 14.31 -16.29
N CYS A 140 12.94 14.21 -14.96
CA CYS A 140 13.91 15.01 -14.21
C CYS A 140 15.37 14.71 -14.58
N ALA A 141 15.68 13.53 -15.13
CA ALA A 141 17.01 13.19 -15.63
C ALA A 141 17.28 13.75 -17.04
N VAL A 142 16.29 13.66 -17.92
CA VAL A 142 16.45 14.01 -19.35
C VAL A 142 16.25 15.51 -19.58
N MET A 143 15.30 16.14 -18.89
CA MET A 143 14.93 17.53 -19.15
C MET A 143 16.09 18.52 -18.97
N PRO A 144 16.91 18.45 -17.89
CA PRO A 144 18.08 19.34 -17.75
C PRO A 144 19.09 19.21 -18.90
N VAL A 145 19.31 18.00 -19.41
CA VAL A 145 20.21 17.74 -20.54
C VAL A 145 19.64 18.36 -21.83
N VAL A 146 18.35 18.20 -22.06
CA VAL A 146 17.65 18.81 -23.21
C VAL A 146 17.70 20.33 -23.11
N LEU A 147 17.41 20.91 -21.94
CA LEU A 147 17.50 22.35 -21.72
C LEU A 147 18.90 22.89 -21.96
N TYR A 148 19.93 22.21 -21.44
CA TYR A 148 21.32 22.56 -21.69
C TYR A 148 21.66 22.51 -23.18
N ALA A 149 21.21 21.49 -23.92
CA ALA A 149 21.46 21.38 -25.35
C ALA A 149 20.74 22.46 -26.18
N LEU A 150 19.56 22.89 -25.75
CA LEU A 150 18.77 23.95 -26.40
C LEU A 150 19.24 25.37 -26.03
N MET A 151 20.05 25.53 -24.98
CA MET A 151 20.57 26.83 -24.58
C MET A 151 21.52 27.42 -25.64
N PRO A 152 21.40 28.72 -25.96
CA PRO A 152 22.35 29.43 -26.81
C PRO A 152 23.80 29.23 -26.36
N ALA A 153 24.73 29.22 -27.32
CA ALA A 153 26.15 29.00 -27.03
C ALA A 153 26.73 30.05 -26.06
N GLN A 154 26.21 31.28 -26.08
CA GLN A 154 26.62 32.33 -25.14
C GLN A 154 26.28 31.94 -23.69
N MET A 155 25.06 31.48 -23.43
CA MET A 155 24.64 31.04 -22.09
C MET A 155 25.43 29.81 -21.62
N ARG A 156 25.66 28.85 -22.53
CA ARG A 156 26.41 27.64 -22.20
C ARG A 156 27.85 27.91 -21.79
N ALA A 157 28.48 28.96 -22.32
CA ALA A 157 29.86 29.33 -22.00
C ALA A 157 30.00 29.85 -20.55
N GLU A 158 28.93 30.38 -19.98
CA GLU A 158 28.90 30.86 -18.59
C GLU A 158 28.59 29.74 -17.59
N LEU A 159 28.09 28.60 -18.06
CA LEU A 159 27.76 27.46 -17.22
C LEU A 159 28.97 26.53 -17.00
N PRO A 160 29.13 25.98 -15.79
CA PRO A 160 30.06 24.88 -15.58
C PRO A 160 29.72 23.72 -16.53
N ILE A 161 30.71 23.18 -17.24
CA ILE A 161 30.54 22.06 -18.20
C ILE A 161 29.91 20.83 -17.51
N GLU A 162 30.12 20.70 -16.21
CA GLU A 162 29.63 19.62 -15.36
C GLU A 162 28.19 19.80 -14.84
N ALA A 163 27.59 20.97 -15.05
CA ALA A 163 26.24 21.30 -14.59
C ALA A 163 25.16 20.26 -14.98
N PRO A 164 25.00 19.84 -16.25
CA PRO A 164 23.97 18.86 -16.61
C PRO A 164 24.30 17.46 -16.08
N TRP A 165 25.57 17.06 -16.05
CA TRP A 165 25.96 15.71 -15.64
C TRP A 165 25.74 15.48 -14.14
N THR A 166 26.00 16.49 -13.31
CA THR A 166 25.71 16.42 -11.88
C THR A 166 24.21 16.26 -11.61
N THR A 167 23.33 16.78 -12.47
CA THR A 167 21.88 16.61 -12.32
C THR A 167 21.44 15.18 -12.53
N VAL A 168 22.11 14.41 -13.39
CA VAL A 168 21.76 13.00 -13.69
C VAL A 168 22.01 12.07 -12.51
N ILE A 169 22.97 12.40 -11.64
CA ILE A 169 23.31 11.60 -10.44
C ILE A 169 22.11 11.54 -9.48
N TYR A 170 21.34 12.62 -9.35
CA TYR A 170 20.21 12.68 -8.40
C TYR A 170 19.05 11.76 -8.79
N PRO A 171 18.55 11.75 -10.04
CA PRO A 171 17.62 10.75 -10.54
C PRO A 171 18.13 9.31 -10.44
N LEU A 172 19.44 9.06 -10.56
CA LEU A 172 20.00 7.73 -10.35
C LEU A 172 19.83 7.28 -8.89
N ILE A 173 20.17 8.16 -7.93
CA ILE A 173 19.95 7.91 -6.50
C ILE A 173 18.45 7.75 -6.20
N ALA A 174 17.62 8.64 -6.75
CA ALA A 174 16.16 8.60 -6.62
C ALA A 174 15.57 7.29 -7.16
N THR A 175 16.09 6.79 -8.28
CA THR A 175 15.71 5.49 -8.86
C THR A 175 16.07 4.35 -7.90
N GLY A 176 17.26 4.38 -7.30
CA GLY A 176 17.67 3.40 -6.27
C GLY A 176 16.72 3.39 -5.07
N ILE A 177 16.37 4.56 -4.53
CA ILE A 177 15.39 4.72 -3.45
C ILE A 177 14.02 4.16 -3.88
N LEU A 178 13.57 4.48 -5.09
CA LEU A 178 12.28 4.03 -5.61
C LEU A 178 12.23 2.51 -5.78
N VAL A 179 13.29 1.89 -6.31
CA VAL A 179 13.41 0.42 -6.40
C VAL A 179 13.33 -0.22 -5.02
N HIS A 180 14.11 0.30 -4.06
CA HIS A 180 14.11 -0.21 -2.69
C HIS A 180 12.72 -0.11 -2.05
N ARG A 181 12.06 1.04 -2.19
CA ARG A 181 10.71 1.28 -1.66
C ARG A 181 9.66 0.36 -2.29
N VAL A 182 9.69 0.17 -3.61
CA VAL A 182 8.78 -0.76 -4.30
C VAL A 182 8.98 -2.20 -3.83
N ARG A 183 10.24 -2.62 -3.59
CA ARG A 183 10.54 -3.94 -3.03
C ARG A 183 10.02 -4.08 -1.61
N ALA A 184 10.28 -3.10 -0.74
CA ALA A 184 9.80 -3.09 0.63
C ALA A 184 8.27 -3.21 0.70
N LEU A 185 7.54 -2.44 -0.11
CA LEU A 185 6.08 -2.51 -0.18
C LEU A 185 5.56 -3.86 -0.70
N ARG A 186 6.30 -4.54 -1.60
CA ARG A 186 5.93 -5.89 -2.05
C ARG A 186 6.12 -6.90 -0.93
N MET A 187 7.25 -6.86 -0.23
CA MET A 187 7.54 -7.73 0.90
C MET A 187 6.51 -7.56 2.02
N GLU A 188 6.16 -6.31 2.36
CA GLU A 188 5.15 -6.03 3.38
C GLU A 188 3.78 -6.62 3.01
N ARG A 189 3.36 -6.51 1.74
CA ARG A 189 2.12 -7.12 1.25
C ARG A 189 2.16 -8.64 1.29
N GLU A 190 3.30 -9.24 0.95
CA GLU A 190 3.50 -10.69 1.02
C GLU A 190 3.44 -11.17 2.47
N MET A 191 4.07 -10.46 3.40
CA MET A 191 3.98 -10.73 4.84
C MET A 191 2.55 -10.59 5.36
N MET A 192 1.82 -9.53 5.00
CA MET A 192 0.42 -9.37 5.37
C MET A 192 -0.46 -10.50 4.82
N ARG A 193 -0.25 -10.93 3.57
CA ARG A 193 -0.98 -12.06 2.98
C ARG A 193 -0.67 -13.37 3.68
N ALA A 194 0.60 -13.64 3.95
CA ALA A 194 1.02 -14.84 4.68
C ALA A 194 0.44 -14.85 6.10
N SER A 195 0.43 -13.70 6.78
CA SER A 195 -0.18 -13.54 8.11
C SER A 195 -1.68 -13.79 8.06
N ALA A 196 -2.40 -13.23 7.09
CA ALA A 196 -3.84 -13.44 6.93
C ALA A 196 -4.18 -14.90 6.59
N GLN A 197 -3.37 -15.56 5.75
CA GLN A 197 -3.53 -16.98 5.44
C GLN A 197 -3.30 -17.86 6.66
N ARG A 198 -2.26 -17.56 7.44
CA ARG A 198 -1.97 -18.26 8.69
C ARG A 198 -3.12 -18.12 9.68
N GLU A 199 -3.62 -16.90 9.89
CA GLU A 199 -4.76 -16.67 10.80
C GLU A 199 -6.02 -17.42 10.33
N GLY A 200 -6.27 -17.44 9.02
CA GLY A 200 -7.37 -18.20 8.43
C GLY A 200 -7.25 -19.71 8.68
N LEU A 201 -6.06 -20.29 8.50
CA LEU A 201 -5.79 -21.70 8.77
C LEU A 201 -5.91 -22.03 10.27
N GLU A 202 -5.38 -21.19 11.15
CA GLU A 202 -5.51 -21.34 12.61
C GLU A 202 -6.97 -21.29 13.04
N ARG A 203 -7.78 -20.41 12.46
CA ARG A 203 -9.23 -20.34 12.73
C ARG A 203 -9.95 -21.59 12.23
N PHE A 204 -9.64 -22.06 11.03
CA PHE A 204 -10.21 -23.29 10.47
C PHE A 204 -9.87 -24.52 11.31
N ALA A 205 -8.62 -24.65 11.77
CA ALA A 205 -8.20 -25.73 12.64
C ALA A 205 -8.94 -25.73 13.98
N ARG A 206 -9.09 -24.55 14.61
CA ARG A 206 -9.86 -24.39 15.86
C ARG A 206 -11.33 -24.80 15.71
N VAL A 207 -11.99 -24.34 14.64
CA VAL A 207 -13.39 -24.73 14.35
C VAL A 207 -13.50 -26.24 14.09
N SER A 208 -12.55 -26.82 13.36
CA SER A 208 -12.53 -28.26 13.10
C SER A 208 -12.37 -29.10 14.37
N LEU A 209 -11.54 -28.64 15.32
CA LEU A 209 -11.38 -29.27 16.63
C LEU A 209 -12.65 -29.13 17.49
N ALA A 210 -13.27 -27.94 17.51
CA ALA A 210 -14.55 -27.74 18.19
C ALA A 210 -15.65 -28.68 17.66
N TYR A 211 -15.75 -28.83 16.33
CA TYR A 211 -16.68 -29.78 15.73
C TYR A 211 -16.38 -31.22 16.13
N ARG A 212 -15.10 -31.63 16.14
CA ARG A 212 -14.69 -32.97 16.59
C ARG A 212 -15.15 -33.22 18.02
N ASP A 213 -14.88 -32.29 18.93
CA ASP A 213 -15.19 -32.44 20.34
C ASP A 213 -16.71 -32.52 20.57
N LEU A 214 -17.50 -31.72 19.84
CA LEU A 214 -18.96 -31.81 19.86
C LEU A 214 -19.50 -33.11 19.27
N THR A 215 -18.83 -33.69 18.26
CA THR A 215 -19.27 -34.96 17.66
C THR A 215 -18.96 -36.17 18.54
N ASN A 216 -17.97 -36.10 19.43
CA ASN A 216 -17.57 -37.22 20.27
C ASN A 216 -18.65 -37.67 21.26
N SER A 217 -19.34 -36.73 21.93
CA SER A 217 -20.40 -37.06 22.90
C SER A 217 -21.61 -37.80 22.28
N PRO A 218 -22.25 -37.31 21.20
CA PRO A 218 -23.35 -38.03 20.56
C PRO A 218 -22.90 -39.36 19.96
N LEU A 219 -21.64 -39.49 19.52
CA LEU A 219 -21.11 -40.74 19.02
C LEU A 219 -21.06 -41.81 20.14
N GLN A 220 -20.67 -41.43 21.35
CA GLN A 220 -20.74 -42.31 22.54
C GLN A 220 -22.19 -42.71 22.86
N VAL A 221 -23.14 -41.79 22.74
CA VAL A 221 -24.57 -42.09 22.96
C VAL A 221 -25.09 -43.09 21.92
N ILE A 222 -24.74 -42.92 20.64
CA ILE A 222 -25.15 -43.85 19.57
C ILE A 222 -24.54 -45.25 19.81
N GLU A 223 -23.30 -45.32 20.31
CA GLU A 223 -22.67 -46.58 20.68
C GLU A 223 -23.36 -47.28 21.83
N LEU A 224 -23.77 -46.53 22.86
CA LEU A 224 -24.54 -47.05 23.97
C LEU A 224 -25.92 -47.56 23.52
N LEU A 225 -26.63 -46.78 22.72
CA LEU A 225 -27.93 -47.15 22.15
C LEU A 225 -27.82 -48.39 21.25
N ARG A 226 -26.75 -48.48 20.46
CA ARG A 226 -26.46 -49.66 19.65
C ARG A 226 -26.25 -50.90 20.52
N ALA A 227 -25.47 -50.78 21.59
CA ALA A 227 -25.22 -51.89 22.51
C ALA A 227 -26.54 -52.37 23.14
N GLU A 228 -27.41 -51.46 23.55
CA GLU A 228 -28.73 -51.77 24.10
C GLU A 228 -29.66 -52.42 23.06
N LEU A 229 -29.73 -51.89 21.83
CA LEU A 229 -30.51 -52.47 20.73
C LEU A 229 -30.04 -53.89 20.39
N SER A 230 -28.74 -54.13 20.42
CA SER A 230 -28.18 -55.47 20.16
C SER A 230 -28.59 -56.52 21.21
N ARG A 231 -28.85 -56.08 22.45
CA ARG A 231 -29.34 -56.96 23.53
C ARG A 231 -30.83 -57.22 23.41
N LYS A 232 -31.62 -56.21 23.04
CA LYS A 232 -33.09 -56.30 22.96
C LYS A 232 -33.61 -56.94 21.67
N HIS A 233 -32.90 -56.77 20.55
CA HIS A 233 -33.36 -57.15 19.21
C HIS A 233 -32.28 -57.93 18.43
N PRO A 234 -31.97 -59.18 18.81
CA PRO A 234 -30.93 -59.98 18.16
C PRO A 234 -31.21 -60.27 16.68
N GLU A 235 -32.48 -60.24 16.26
CA GLU A 235 -32.93 -60.40 14.88
C GLU A 235 -32.45 -59.27 13.94
N SER A 236 -32.13 -58.09 14.47
CA SER A 236 -31.74 -56.90 13.69
C SER A 236 -30.24 -56.81 13.37
N LYS A 237 -29.52 -57.95 13.39
CA LYS A 237 -28.05 -58.01 13.30
C LYS A 237 -27.47 -57.28 12.09
N VAL A 238 -28.08 -57.42 10.90
CA VAL A 238 -27.60 -56.79 9.67
C VAL A 238 -27.59 -55.26 9.78
N LEU A 239 -28.67 -54.65 10.29
CA LEU A 239 -28.77 -53.19 10.49
C LEU A 239 -27.75 -52.69 11.51
N LEU A 240 -27.55 -53.44 12.61
CA LEU A 240 -26.57 -53.10 13.65
C LEU A 240 -25.12 -53.15 13.13
N ASP A 241 -24.81 -54.06 12.20
CA ASP A 241 -23.50 -54.13 11.55
C ASP A 241 -23.27 -52.96 10.57
N HIS A 242 -24.32 -52.49 9.89
CA HIS A 242 -24.25 -51.27 9.07
C HIS A 242 -24.02 -50.02 9.93
N LEU A 243 -24.70 -49.91 11.07
CA LEU A 243 -24.49 -48.83 12.04
C LEU A 243 -23.05 -48.87 12.58
N GLN A 244 -22.53 -50.05 12.94
CA GLN A 244 -21.15 -50.20 13.40
C GLN A 244 -20.13 -49.71 12.37
N ARG A 245 -20.29 -50.11 11.11
CA ARG A 245 -19.38 -49.69 10.03
C ARG A 245 -19.41 -48.18 9.83
N SER A 246 -20.59 -47.56 9.95
CA SER A 246 -20.75 -46.11 9.82
C SER A 246 -20.08 -45.36 10.99
N LEU A 247 -20.24 -45.87 12.22
CA LEU A 247 -19.53 -45.35 13.41
C LEU A 247 -18.01 -45.49 13.27
N GLY A 248 -17.53 -46.62 12.73
CA GLY A 248 -16.10 -46.81 12.45
C GLY A 248 -15.54 -45.78 11.48
N ARG A 249 -16.29 -45.41 10.43
CA ARG A 249 -15.89 -44.34 9.49
C ARG A 249 -15.88 -42.96 10.15
N LEU A 250 -16.84 -42.67 11.03
CA LEU A 250 -16.88 -41.42 11.79
C LEU A 250 -15.68 -41.31 12.75
N ARG A 251 -15.37 -42.39 13.48
CA ARG A 251 -14.16 -42.46 14.33
C ARG A 251 -12.88 -42.26 13.53
N GLY A 252 -12.73 -42.95 12.40
CA GLY A 252 -11.56 -42.77 11.52
C GLY A 252 -11.41 -41.33 11.03
N THR A 253 -12.51 -40.63 10.76
CA THR A 253 -12.48 -39.19 10.43
C THR A 253 -12.01 -38.34 11.61
N GLY A 254 -12.49 -38.65 12.83
CA GLY A 254 -12.07 -37.97 14.06
C GLY A 254 -10.59 -38.17 14.40
N GLU A 255 -10.04 -39.36 14.14
CA GLU A 255 -8.60 -39.67 14.29
C GLU A 255 -7.74 -38.91 13.28
N MET A 256 -8.18 -38.76 12.02
CA MET A 256 -7.46 -37.92 11.06
C MET A 256 -7.40 -36.46 11.51
N LEU A 257 -8.47 -35.96 12.14
CA LEU A 257 -8.53 -34.61 12.71
C LEU A 257 -7.66 -34.46 13.97
N SER A 258 -7.45 -35.52 14.76
CA SER A 258 -6.57 -35.45 15.93
C SER A 258 -5.10 -35.30 15.58
N HIS A 259 -4.68 -35.83 14.43
CA HIS A 259 -3.30 -35.62 13.97
C HIS A 259 -3.02 -34.16 13.60
N ALA A 260 -4.04 -33.42 13.16
CA ALA A 260 -3.93 -31.98 12.88
C ALA A 260 -3.84 -31.13 14.15
N GLU A 261 -4.27 -31.66 15.30
CA GLU A 261 -4.27 -30.95 16.60
C GLU A 261 -2.86 -30.57 17.07
N HIS A 262 -1.87 -31.43 16.83
CA HIS A 262 -0.49 -31.20 17.24
C HIS A 262 0.18 -30.04 16.49
N GLN A 263 -0.42 -29.55 15.41
CA GLN A 263 0.07 -28.42 14.64
C GLN A 263 -0.57 -27.09 15.07
N VAL A 264 -1.59 -27.13 15.93
CA VAL A 264 -2.26 -25.93 16.44
C VAL A 264 -1.50 -25.43 17.67
N ILE A 265 -0.98 -24.20 17.57
CA ILE A 265 -0.37 -23.52 18.71
C ILE A 265 -1.50 -22.92 19.53
N TRP A 266 -1.80 -23.55 20.67
CA TRP A 266 -2.76 -23.02 21.63
C TRP A 266 -2.15 -21.84 22.39
N THR A 267 -2.89 -20.73 22.47
CA THR A 267 -2.47 -19.59 23.28
C THR A 267 -3.00 -19.75 24.71
N SER A 268 -2.26 -19.31 25.73
CA SER A 268 -2.65 -19.52 27.14
C SER A 268 -4.00 -18.87 27.54
N LYS A 269 -4.51 -17.95 26.73
CA LYS A 269 -5.86 -17.37 26.91
C LYS A 269 -6.98 -18.33 26.54
N GLU A 270 -6.68 -19.41 25.84
CA GLU A 270 -7.64 -20.37 25.28
C GLU A 270 -7.76 -21.66 26.10
N GLU A 271 -7.09 -21.75 27.26
CA GLU A 271 -7.13 -22.94 28.13
C GLU A 271 -8.53 -23.20 28.73
N GLY A 272 -9.47 -22.25 28.62
CA GLY A 272 -10.90 -22.40 28.95
C GLY A 272 -11.79 -22.60 27.72
N PHE A 273 -11.40 -23.50 26.81
CA PHE A 273 -12.07 -23.70 25.53
C PHE A 273 -13.50 -24.25 25.67
N ASP A 274 -14.51 -23.43 25.39
CA ASP A 274 -15.91 -23.86 25.19
C ASP A 274 -16.19 -24.01 23.69
N ALA A 275 -16.30 -25.26 23.23
CA ALA A 275 -16.54 -25.60 21.83
C ALA A 275 -17.85 -24.99 21.28
N ALA A 276 -18.89 -24.85 22.12
CA ALA A 276 -20.16 -24.25 21.70
C ALA A 276 -19.99 -22.74 21.43
N HIS A 277 -19.19 -22.07 22.27
CA HIS A 277 -18.90 -20.65 22.11
C HIS A 277 -18.15 -20.34 20.81
N VAL A 278 -17.13 -21.14 20.48
CA VAL A 278 -16.31 -20.95 19.26
C VAL A 278 -17.13 -21.12 17.98
N ILE A 279 -18.03 -22.10 17.95
CA ILE A 279 -18.90 -22.33 16.79
C ILE A 279 -19.93 -21.22 16.64
N ASP A 280 -20.52 -20.76 17.75
CA ASP A 280 -21.45 -19.64 17.72
C ASP A 280 -20.77 -18.33 17.29
N GLU A 281 -19.55 -18.07 17.75
CA GLU A 281 -18.74 -16.94 17.28
C GLU A 281 -18.44 -17.03 15.78
N TYR A 282 -18.09 -18.22 15.28
CA TYR A 282 -17.87 -18.44 13.85
C TYR A 282 -19.13 -18.18 13.02
N HIS A 283 -20.30 -18.67 13.45
CA HIS A 283 -21.57 -18.41 12.77
C HIS A 283 -21.94 -16.92 12.80
N ARG A 284 -21.71 -16.23 13.92
CA ARG A 284 -21.91 -14.78 14.03
C ARG A 284 -20.96 -13.99 13.14
N ALA A 285 -19.72 -14.45 12.98
CA ALA A 285 -18.75 -13.84 12.08
C ALA A 285 -19.11 -14.07 10.60
N ALA A 286 -19.62 -15.25 10.25
CA ALA A 286 -20.03 -15.58 8.88
C ALA A 286 -21.33 -14.88 8.44
N ALA A 287 -22.17 -14.43 9.39
CA ALA A 287 -23.42 -13.72 9.11
C ALA A 287 -23.24 -12.20 8.91
N ARG A 288 -22.04 -11.66 9.12
CA ARG A 288 -21.69 -10.25 8.93
C ARG A 288 -21.02 -10.03 7.58
#